data_AF-A0A537C2L0-F1
#
_entry.id   AF-A0A537C2L0-F1
#
_cell.length_a   1.000
_cell.length_b   1.000
_cell.length_c   1.000
_cell.angle_alpha   90.00
_cell.angle_beta   90.00
_cell.angle_gamma   90.00
#
_symmetry.space_group_name_H-M   'P 1'
#
loop_
_entity.id
_entity.type
_entity.pdbx_description
1 polymer ?
#
loop_
_entity_poly.entity_id
_entity_poly.type
_entity_poly.pdbx_seq_one_letter_code
_entity_poly.pdbx_strand_id
1 'polypeptide(L)'
;MPASTSPARRSRSAAGRATWFDMKTIPSIAALLLAAVLSSAQAQKVIRVWHTETQPNSQEAVRNIAKRFEAKHPGVKVEVEALAWGDLEGKIMASLAAGTPPELSHGQPITCAALQSKGLLLPLDEVVQALGEANIWDQVKRVCRVGGKQYGLVHAAGTSLLIYRKDLAQKLGLKPPRTWADLVANAKAFTTGGMYGITIPGDNLFINILLGELLKANGGIFFDRQNRPQLSSRPMLETLEFIRDLTRYAPPGWEGHGYLETFTNLYGQKAAMMYQGYGRGAGLIEKGALPSMANAEHFDVWVKPVGPSGREPAAQVD
;
A
#
# COMPACT_ATOMS: atom_id res chain seq x y z
N MET A 1 83.11 -33.86 -27.76
CA MET A 1 84.11 -33.11 -28.56
C MET A 1 85.06 -34.11 -29.20
N PRO A 2 85.60 -33.89 -30.40
CA PRO A 2 85.14 -33.14 -31.59
C PRO A 2 84.84 -34.15 -32.74
N ALA A 3 84.26 -33.80 -33.88
CA ALA A 3 84.99 -33.23 -35.00
C ALA A 3 84.04 -32.88 -36.17
N SER A 4 84.37 -31.77 -36.80
CA SER A 4 83.88 -31.28 -38.08
C SER A 4 84.19 -32.22 -39.24
N THR A 5 83.34 -32.24 -40.27
CA THR A 5 83.78 -32.26 -41.68
C THR A 5 82.73 -31.61 -42.59
N SER A 6 83.23 -30.86 -43.57
CA SER A 6 82.52 -30.27 -44.70
C SER A 6 82.56 -31.24 -45.92
N PRO A 7 82.26 -30.86 -47.18
CA PRO A 7 80.96 -30.87 -47.85
C PRO A 7 80.89 -31.82 -49.09
N ALA A 8 79.72 -31.81 -49.78
CA ALA A 8 79.53 -31.90 -51.25
C ALA A 8 78.70 -33.05 -51.86
N ARG A 9 77.66 -32.62 -52.62
CA ARG A 9 77.26 -32.98 -54.00
C ARG A 9 76.39 -34.22 -54.35
N ARG A 10 75.43 -33.91 -55.25
CA ARG A 10 74.68 -34.73 -56.27
C ARG A 10 73.52 -35.59 -55.70
N SER A 11 72.37 -35.81 -56.35
CA SER A 11 71.80 -35.45 -57.66
C SER A 11 70.30 -35.83 -57.74
N ARG A 12 69.51 -35.05 -58.47
CA ARG A 12 68.31 -35.37 -59.31
C ARG A 12 67.43 -36.60 -59.03
N SER A 13 66.12 -36.36 -58.87
CA SER A 13 65.00 -36.76 -59.78
C SER A 13 63.67 -36.22 -59.16
N ALA A 14 62.85 -35.38 -59.81
CA ALA A 14 61.84 -35.67 -60.84
C ALA A 14 60.95 -36.87 -60.46
N ALA A 15 59.61 -36.84 -60.37
CA ALA A 15 58.59 -35.88 -60.76
C ALA A 15 57.27 -36.27 -60.06
N GLY A 16 56.35 -35.33 -59.88
CA GLY A 16 54.97 -35.61 -59.47
C GLY A 16 54.11 -34.37 -59.54
N ARG A 17 53.43 -34.17 -60.67
CA ARG A 17 52.42 -33.11 -60.84
C ARG A 17 51.16 -33.53 -60.08
N ALA A 18 50.64 -32.66 -59.22
CA ALA A 18 49.26 -32.74 -58.75
C ALA A 18 48.60 -31.37 -58.94
N THR A 19 47.42 -31.43 -59.50
CA THR A 19 46.57 -30.38 -60.05
C THR A 19 46.05 -29.41 -58.98
N TRP A 20 45.97 -28.14 -59.36
CA TRP A 20 45.34 -27.07 -58.60
C TRP A 20 43.81 -27.25 -58.63
N PHE A 21 43.17 -27.36 -57.46
CA PHE A 21 41.72 -27.18 -57.33
C PHE A 21 41.45 -25.77 -56.79
N ASP A 22 40.70 -25.00 -57.58
CA ASP A 22 40.21 -23.66 -57.29
C ASP A 22 39.08 -23.76 -56.25
N MET A 23 39.30 -23.23 -55.05
CA MET A 23 38.39 -23.32 -53.91
C MET A 23 37.64 -22.00 -53.77
N LYS A 24 36.72 -21.73 -54.69
CA LYS A 24 35.75 -20.63 -54.56
C LYS A 24 34.41 -21.17 -54.06
N THR A 25 33.87 -20.45 -53.09
CA THR A 25 32.49 -20.48 -52.56
C THR A 25 32.07 -21.68 -51.70
N ILE A 26 32.41 -21.61 -50.41
CA ILE A 26 31.53 -22.09 -49.34
C ILE A 26 31.02 -20.84 -48.60
N PRO A 27 29.73 -20.46 -48.69
CA PRO A 27 29.22 -19.39 -47.86
C PRO A 27 29.24 -19.87 -46.40
N SER A 28 30.04 -19.18 -45.58
CA SER A 28 30.29 -19.51 -44.18
C SER A 28 29.01 -19.57 -43.36
N ILE A 29 28.65 -20.76 -42.88
CA ILE A 29 27.64 -21.00 -41.83
C ILE A 29 27.91 -20.15 -40.58
N ALA A 30 29.16 -19.71 -40.37
CA ALA A 30 29.56 -18.78 -39.31
C ALA A 30 28.87 -17.39 -39.40
N ALA A 31 28.49 -16.91 -40.60
CA ALA A 31 27.85 -15.61 -40.75
C ALA A 31 26.36 -15.62 -40.33
N LEU A 32 25.68 -16.76 -40.47
CA LEU A 32 24.29 -16.94 -40.00
C LEU A 32 24.21 -17.20 -38.49
N LEU A 33 25.23 -17.82 -37.90
CA LEU A 33 25.29 -18.01 -36.44
C LEU A 33 25.66 -16.72 -35.69
N LEU A 34 26.48 -15.82 -36.28
CA LEU A 34 26.76 -14.51 -35.65
C LEU A 34 25.56 -13.56 -35.68
N ALA A 35 24.69 -13.65 -36.70
CA ALA A 35 23.48 -12.84 -36.76
C ALA A 35 22.40 -13.25 -35.74
N ALA A 36 22.41 -14.52 -35.28
CA ALA A 36 21.49 -15.01 -34.26
C ALA A 36 21.92 -14.67 -32.82
N VAL A 37 23.23 -14.50 -32.56
CA VAL A 37 23.77 -14.13 -31.24
C VAL A 37 23.75 -12.61 -31.00
N LEU A 38 23.47 -11.82 -32.04
CA LEU A 38 23.15 -10.39 -31.95
C LEU A 38 21.66 -10.11 -31.71
N SER A 39 20.86 -11.13 -31.33
CA SER A 39 19.64 -10.86 -30.56
C SER A 39 20.09 -10.22 -29.25
N SER A 40 20.11 -8.88 -29.28
CA SER A 40 20.28 -7.98 -28.16
C SER A 40 19.89 -8.67 -26.85
N ALA A 41 20.90 -8.98 -26.03
CA ALA A 41 20.72 -9.01 -24.59
C ALA A 41 20.34 -7.58 -24.18
N GLN A 42 19.09 -7.24 -24.48
CA GLN A 42 18.50 -5.97 -24.13
C GLN A 42 18.42 -6.03 -22.62
N ALA A 43 19.28 -5.23 -21.96
CA ALA A 43 19.38 -5.20 -20.51
C ALA A 43 17.96 -5.14 -19.95
N GLN A 44 17.57 -6.19 -19.23
CA GLN A 44 16.19 -6.34 -18.77
C GLN A 44 15.87 -5.14 -17.90
N LYS A 45 14.90 -4.33 -18.29
CA LYS A 45 14.50 -3.15 -17.53
C LYS A 45 13.76 -3.63 -16.29
N VAL A 46 14.34 -3.45 -15.12
CA VAL A 46 13.70 -3.80 -13.85
C VAL A 46 12.90 -2.61 -13.33
N ILE A 47 11.65 -2.85 -12.94
CA ILE A 47 10.76 -1.91 -12.27
C ILE A 47 10.50 -2.47 -10.87
N ARG A 48 11.05 -1.81 -9.85
CA ARG A 48 10.81 -2.15 -8.44
C ARG A 48 9.53 -1.46 -7.98
N VAL A 49 8.65 -2.25 -7.38
CA VAL A 49 7.34 -1.82 -6.89
C VAL A 49 7.20 -2.23 -5.44
N TRP A 50 7.13 -1.25 -4.54
CA TRP A 50 6.87 -1.51 -3.11
C TRP A 50 5.41 -1.26 -2.78
N HIS A 51 4.79 -2.16 -2.01
CA HIS A 51 3.36 -2.09 -1.71
C HIS A 51 3.02 -2.56 -0.30
N THR A 52 1.81 -2.23 0.16
CA THR A 52 1.33 -2.54 1.52
C THR A 52 0.35 -3.71 1.61
N GLU A 53 0.11 -4.37 0.48
CA GLU A 53 -0.69 -5.59 0.41
C GLU A 53 0.05 -6.80 1.03
N THR A 54 0.01 -6.94 2.35
CA THR A 54 0.76 -7.99 3.07
C THR A 54 0.04 -9.34 3.16
N GLN A 55 -1.26 -9.40 2.88
CA GLN A 55 -2.03 -10.64 2.95
C GLN A 55 -1.73 -11.56 1.74
N PRO A 56 -1.75 -12.90 1.90
CA PRO A 56 -1.41 -13.83 0.82
C PRO A 56 -2.20 -13.58 -0.48
N ASN A 57 -3.52 -13.39 -0.37
CA ASN A 57 -4.40 -13.18 -1.53
C ASN A 57 -4.08 -11.86 -2.25
N SER A 58 -3.81 -10.79 -1.51
CA SER A 58 -3.52 -9.48 -2.13
C SER A 58 -2.10 -9.44 -2.71
N GLN A 59 -1.12 -10.08 -2.07
CA GLN A 59 0.19 -10.29 -2.70
C GLN A 59 0.10 -11.09 -3.99
N GLU A 60 -0.73 -12.14 -4.03
CA GLU A 60 -0.97 -12.92 -5.24
C GLU A 60 -1.60 -12.06 -6.34
N ALA A 61 -2.59 -11.23 -5.99
CA ALA A 61 -3.20 -10.29 -6.93
C ALA A 61 -2.16 -9.33 -7.54
N VAL A 62 -1.28 -8.74 -6.73
CA VAL A 62 -0.20 -7.86 -7.20
C VAL A 62 0.79 -8.61 -8.10
N ARG A 63 1.22 -9.83 -7.72
CA ARG A 63 2.07 -10.67 -8.58
C ARG A 63 1.41 -11.00 -9.91
N ASN A 64 0.10 -11.26 -9.92
CA ASN A 64 -0.64 -11.54 -11.15
C ASN A 64 -0.77 -10.29 -12.05
N ILE A 65 -0.94 -9.11 -11.46
CA ILE A 65 -0.89 -7.82 -12.19
C ILE A 65 0.49 -7.66 -12.84
N ALA A 66 1.57 -7.85 -12.08
CA ALA A 66 2.95 -7.76 -12.58
C ALA A 66 3.19 -8.74 -13.75
N LYS A 67 2.81 -10.02 -13.61
CA LYS A 67 2.93 -11.02 -14.69
C LYS A 67 2.18 -10.63 -15.95
N ARG A 68 0.95 -10.11 -15.84
CA ARG A 68 0.18 -9.65 -17.01
C ARG A 68 0.83 -8.44 -17.69
N PHE A 69 1.48 -7.57 -16.92
CA PHE A 69 2.24 -6.45 -17.47
C PHE A 69 3.50 -6.95 -18.20
N GLU A 70 4.31 -7.80 -17.56
CA GLU A 70 5.50 -8.40 -18.17
C GLU A 70 5.18 -9.13 -19.49
N ALA A 71 4.06 -9.87 -19.54
CA ALA A 71 3.62 -10.57 -20.75
C ALA A 71 3.28 -9.62 -21.92
N LYS A 72 2.87 -8.38 -21.64
CA LYS A 72 2.58 -7.35 -22.64
C LYS A 72 3.81 -6.50 -23.01
N HIS A 73 4.86 -6.56 -22.21
CA HIS A 73 6.05 -5.72 -22.35
C HIS A 73 7.32 -6.58 -22.29
N PRO A 74 7.66 -7.30 -23.38
CA PRO A 74 8.89 -8.08 -23.45
C PRO A 74 10.13 -7.23 -23.11
N GLY A 75 11.06 -7.80 -22.35
CA GLY A 75 12.27 -7.10 -21.89
C GLY A 75 12.10 -6.27 -20.60
N VAL A 76 10.90 -6.26 -20.00
CA VAL A 76 10.65 -5.66 -18.67
C VAL A 76 10.50 -6.74 -17.61
N LYS A 77 11.10 -6.50 -16.44
CA LYS A 77 10.86 -7.25 -15.19
C LYS A 77 10.19 -6.33 -14.18
N VAL A 78 9.18 -6.84 -13.48
CA VAL A 78 8.56 -6.16 -12.36
C VAL A 78 8.87 -6.94 -11.08
N GLU A 79 9.54 -6.29 -10.15
CA GLU A 79 9.88 -6.83 -8.83
C GLU A 79 8.96 -6.20 -7.80
N VAL A 80 8.11 -7.03 -7.18
CA VAL A 80 7.12 -6.56 -6.20
C VAL A 80 7.54 -6.95 -4.79
N GLU A 81 7.48 -6.01 -3.85
CA GLU A 81 7.81 -6.23 -2.44
C GLU A 81 6.68 -5.73 -1.54
N ALA A 82 6.22 -6.59 -0.63
CA ALA A 82 5.16 -6.28 0.32
C ALA A 82 5.74 -5.92 1.69
N LEU A 83 5.36 -4.76 2.23
CA LEU A 83 5.80 -4.29 3.55
C LEU A 83 4.60 -3.78 4.37
N ALA A 84 4.67 -3.85 5.70
CA ALA A 84 3.71 -3.14 6.54
C ALA A 84 3.88 -1.62 6.36
N TRP A 85 2.82 -0.84 6.62
CA TRP A 85 2.85 0.63 6.40
C TRP A 85 4.03 1.32 7.09
N GLY A 86 4.29 1.02 8.37
CA GLY A 86 5.41 1.62 9.10
C GLY A 86 6.78 1.28 8.50
N ASP A 87 6.97 0.03 8.09
CA ASP A 87 8.22 -0.42 7.45
C ASP A 87 8.41 0.21 6.08
N LEU A 88 7.32 0.32 5.29
CA LEU A 88 7.35 0.92 3.96
C LEU A 88 7.78 2.39 4.03
N GLU A 89 7.20 3.18 4.93
CA GLU A 89 7.53 4.61 5.06
C GLU A 89 9.00 4.82 5.43
N GLY A 90 9.49 4.07 6.41
CA GLY A 90 10.90 4.10 6.79
C GLY A 90 11.82 3.73 5.62
N LYS A 91 11.46 2.68 4.87
CA LYS A 91 12.22 2.22 3.71
C LYS A 91 12.24 3.23 2.57
N ILE A 92 11.10 3.86 2.24
CA ILE A 92 11.01 4.93 1.23
C ILE A 92 11.96 6.07 1.60
N MET A 93 11.89 6.58 2.83
CA MET A 93 12.73 7.69 3.27
C MET A 93 14.22 7.35 3.24
N ALA A 94 14.61 6.15 3.68
CA ALA A 94 15.98 5.68 3.62
C ALA A 94 16.48 5.56 2.16
N SER A 95 15.66 5.00 1.27
CA SER A 95 16.02 4.81 -0.15
C SER A 95 16.15 6.12 -0.91
N LEU A 96 15.31 7.11 -0.61
CA LEU A 96 15.42 8.47 -1.14
C LEU A 96 16.71 9.14 -0.68
N ALA A 97 17.06 9.02 0.61
CA ALA A 97 18.31 9.55 1.15
C ALA A 97 19.55 8.87 0.52
N ALA A 98 19.45 7.57 0.23
CA ALA A 98 20.50 6.79 -0.43
C ALA A 98 20.55 6.98 -1.96
N GLY A 99 19.63 7.75 -2.56
CA GLY A 99 19.57 7.96 -4.01
C GLY A 99 19.17 6.72 -4.82
N THR A 100 18.53 5.74 -4.19
CA THR A 100 18.12 4.47 -4.82
C THR A 100 16.64 4.10 -4.58
N PRO A 101 15.68 5.05 -4.67
CA PRO A 101 14.27 4.78 -4.44
C PRO A 101 13.71 3.78 -5.45
N PRO A 102 12.61 3.06 -5.15
CA PRO A 102 11.93 2.20 -6.13
C PRO A 102 11.34 3.05 -7.25
N GLU A 103 11.06 2.43 -8.40
CA GLU A 103 10.40 3.10 -9.52
C GLU A 103 8.93 3.42 -9.21
N LEU A 104 8.25 2.56 -8.43
CA LEU A 104 6.90 2.81 -7.92
C LEU A 104 6.79 2.36 -6.45
N SER A 105 5.98 3.07 -5.69
CA SER A 105 5.64 2.66 -4.33
C SER A 105 4.21 3.05 -4.00
N HIS A 106 3.53 2.23 -3.19
CA HIS A 106 2.43 2.73 -2.37
C HIS A 106 2.94 3.86 -1.49
N GLY A 107 2.06 4.78 -1.14
CA GLY A 107 2.40 5.90 -0.27
C GLY A 107 1.14 6.48 0.34
N GLN A 108 1.29 7.09 1.51
CA GLN A 108 0.19 7.81 2.14
C GLN A 108 0.02 9.19 1.48
N PRO A 109 -1.22 9.71 1.40
CA PRO A 109 -1.47 11.07 0.90
C PRO A 109 -0.66 12.15 1.62
N ILE A 110 -0.42 11.99 2.93
CA ILE A 110 0.37 12.95 3.72
C ILE A 110 1.84 12.97 3.30
N THR A 111 2.42 11.78 3.09
CA THR A 111 3.81 11.60 2.62
C THR A 111 3.98 12.13 1.21
N CYS A 112 2.97 11.99 0.36
CA CYS A 112 2.94 12.50 -1.00
C CYS A 112 3.16 14.02 -1.07
N ALA A 113 2.45 14.80 -0.24
CA ALA A 113 2.62 16.25 -0.18
C ALA A 113 4.04 16.64 0.29
N ALA A 114 4.58 15.94 1.30
CA ALA A 114 5.92 16.20 1.80
C ALA A 114 7.01 15.91 0.75
N LEU A 115 6.92 14.78 0.05
CA LEU A 115 7.86 14.40 -0.99
C LEU A 115 7.76 15.31 -2.23
N GLN A 116 6.53 15.69 -2.61
CA GLN A 116 6.30 16.65 -3.70
C GLN A 116 6.94 18.00 -3.40
N SER A 117 6.81 18.51 -2.17
CA SER A 117 7.39 19.81 -1.78
C SER A 117 8.92 19.85 -1.90
N LYS A 118 9.56 18.67 -1.87
CA LYS A 118 11.00 18.48 -2.04
C LYS A 118 11.41 18.13 -3.48
N GLY A 119 10.47 18.08 -4.43
CA GLY A 119 10.74 17.70 -5.81
C GLY A 119 11.09 16.22 -6.00
N LEU A 120 10.71 15.35 -5.05
CA LEU A 120 11.08 13.92 -5.05
C LEU A 120 10.06 13.01 -5.78
N LEU A 121 8.99 13.58 -6.34
CA LEU A 121 7.94 12.86 -7.06
C LEU A 121 7.80 13.37 -8.50
N LEU A 122 7.64 12.45 -9.43
CA LEU A 122 7.27 12.77 -10.81
C LEU A 122 5.77 13.08 -10.91
N PRO A 123 5.37 14.07 -11.75
CA PRO A 123 3.97 14.27 -12.05
C PRO A 123 3.41 13.08 -12.85
N LEU A 124 2.16 12.74 -12.59
CA LEU A 124 1.44 11.61 -13.20
C LEU A 124 0.26 12.07 -14.08
N ASP A 125 0.23 13.34 -14.48
CA ASP A 125 -0.87 13.92 -15.27
C ASP A 125 -1.09 13.17 -16.60
N GLU A 126 -0.02 12.74 -17.27
CA GLU A 126 -0.12 11.92 -18.50
C GLU A 126 -0.75 10.55 -18.23
N VAL A 127 -0.47 9.96 -17.07
CA VAL A 127 -1.06 8.67 -16.66
C VAL A 127 -2.55 8.86 -16.37
N VAL A 128 -2.93 9.94 -15.69
CA VAL A 128 -4.33 10.31 -15.45
C VAL A 128 -5.08 10.50 -16.78
N GLN A 129 -4.47 11.19 -17.74
CA GLN A 129 -5.05 11.40 -19.07
C GLN A 129 -5.23 10.07 -19.82
N ALA A 130 -4.23 9.18 -19.76
CA ALA A 130 -4.30 7.86 -20.40
C ALA A 130 -5.36 6.93 -19.77
N LEU A 131 -5.57 7.02 -18.45
CA LEU A 131 -6.66 6.32 -17.76
C LEU A 131 -8.04 6.90 -18.10
N GLY A 132 -8.10 8.17 -18.50
CA GLY A 132 -9.31 8.94 -18.71
C GLY A 132 -9.87 9.48 -17.39
N GLU A 133 -9.89 10.80 -17.22
CA GLU A 133 -10.31 11.44 -15.97
C GLU A 133 -11.73 11.06 -15.50
N ALA A 134 -12.63 10.75 -16.43
CA ALA A 134 -13.99 10.30 -16.12
C ALA A 134 -14.02 8.93 -15.42
N ASN A 135 -12.96 8.12 -15.56
CA ASN A 135 -12.83 6.82 -14.91
C ASN A 135 -12.28 6.92 -13.47
N ILE A 136 -11.91 8.13 -13.04
CA ILE A 136 -11.41 8.40 -11.70
C ILE A 136 -12.49 9.14 -10.92
N TRP A 137 -12.81 8.68 -9.71
CA TRP A 137 -13.81 9.33 -8.88
C TRP A 137 -13.32 10.70 -8.40
N ASP A 138 -14.20 11.70 -8.39
CA ASP A 138 -13.82 13.08 -8.04
C ASP A 138 -13.26 13.20 -6.61
N GLN A 139 -13.71 12.33 -5.70
CA GLN A 139 -13.24 12.25 -4.33
C GLN A 139 -11.75 11.90 -4.25
N VAL A 140 -11.26 11.02 -5.14
CA VAL A 140 -9.86 10.55 -5.14
C VAL A 140 -8.96 11.38 -6.04
N LYS A 141 -9.50 12.15 -7.00
CA LYS A 141 -8.72 13.09 -7.84
C LYS A 141 -7.97 14.16 -7.05
N ARG A 142 -8.45 14.48 -5.84
CA ARG A 142 -7.81 15.48 -4.96
C ARG A 142 -6.67 14.91 -4.13
N VAL A 143 -6.62 13.58 -3.96
CA VAL A 143 -5.55 12.90 -3.24
C VAL A 143 -4.27 13.06 -4.05
N CYS A 144 -3.15 13.39 -3.39
CA CYS A 144 -1.86 13.63 -4.06
C CYS A 144 -1.88 14.72 -5.16
N ARG A 145 -2.85 15.65 -5.14
CA ARG A 145 -2.88 16.76 -6.09
C ARG A 145 -2.34 18.03 -5.44
N VAL A 146 -1.23 18.55 -5.94
CA VAL A 146 -0.57 19.76 -5.40
C VAL A 146 -0.23 20.70 -6.54
N GLY A 147 -0.54 22.00 -6.37
CA GLY A 147 -0.24 23.00 -7.40
C GLY A 147 -0.90 22.72 -8.76
N GLY A 148 -2.06 22.05 -8.77
CA GLY A 148 -2.78 21.70 -9.98
C GLY A 148 -2.28 20.45 -10.71
N LYS A 149 -1.22 19.78 -10.24
CA LYS A 149 -0.65 18.55 -10.82
C LYS A 149 -0.90 17.32 -9.96
N GLN A 150 -1.04 16.16 -10.60
CA GLN A 150 -1.20 14.88 -9.93
C GLN A 150 0.16 14.24 -9.62
N TYR A 151 0.39 13.77 -8.38
CA TYR A 151 1.66 13.13 -7.97
C TYR A 151 1.49 11.70 -7.42
N GLY A 152 0.27 11.18 -7.45
CA GLY A 152 -0.05 9.83 -7.00
C GLY A 152 -1.35 9.35 -7.63
N LEU A 153 -1.54 8.05 -7.76
CA LEU A 153 -2.77 7.45 -8.25
C LEU A 153 -3.38 6.60 -7.15
N VAL A 154 -4.66 6.81 -6.88
CA VAL A 154 -5.39 6.02 -5.90
C VAL A 154 -5.75 4.69 -6.55
N HIS A 155 -5.06 3.62 -6.15
CA HIS A 155 -5.30 2.26 -6.65
C HIS A 155 -6.39 1.53 -5.87
N ALA A 156 -6.60 1.91 -4.61
CA ALA A 156 -7.66 1.46 -3.73
C ALA A 156 -8.03 2.63 -2.82
N ALA A 157 -9.34 2.83 -2.61
CA ALA A 157 -9.84 3.82 -1.68
C ALA A 157 -10.68 3.11 -0.61
N GLY A 158 -10.30 3.28 0.64
CA GLY A 158 -11.06 2.85 1.81
C GLY A 158 -11.67 4.05 2.51
N THR A 159 -12.72 3.81 3.30
CA THR A 159 -13.13 4.77 4.31
C THR A 159 -13.21 4.09 5.67
N SER A 160 -12.91 4.85 6.70
CA SER A 160 -13.02 4.42 8.09
C SER A 160 -14.49 4.35 8.49
N LEU A 161 -14.94 3.21 8.97
CA LEU A 161 -16.31 2.81 9.29
C LEU A 161 -16.44 2.53 10.80
N LEU A 162 -17.61 2.85 11.36
CA LEU A 162 -18.00 2.38 12.69
C LEU A 162 -18.68 1.01 12.53
N ILE A 163 -17.91 -0.06 12.68
CA ILE A 163 -18.44 -1.43 12.62
C ILE A 163 -19.01 -1.80 13.99
N TYR A 164 -20.15 -2.48 14.03
CA TYR A 164 -20.78 -2.92 15.28
C TYR A 164 -21.39 -4.31 15.18
N ARG A 165 -21.62 -4.92 16.35
CA ARG A 165 -22.36 -6.17 16.51
C ARG A 165 -23.87 -5.94 16.36
N LYS A 166 -24.38 -6.20 15.15
CA LYS A 166 -25.78 -5.95 14.75
C LYS A 166 -26.77 -6.74 15.58
N ASP A 167 -26.49 -8.02 15.79
CA ASP A 167 -27.28 -8.92 16.63
C ASP A 167 -27.40 -8.42 18.07
N LEU A 168 -26.30 -7.95 18.66
CA LEU A 168 -26.29 -7.40 20.01
C LEU A 168 -27.00 -6.06 20.09
N ALA A 169 -26.83 -5.19 19.10
CA ALA A 169 -27.55 -3.91 19.04
C ALA A 169 -29.07 -4.12 19.00
N GLN A 170 -29.54 -5.07 18.18
CA GLN A 170 -30.95 -5.43 18.09
C GLN A 170 -31.49 -5.97 19.42
N LYS A 171 -30.74 -6.89 20.06
CA LYS A 171 -31.11 -7.45 21.37
C LYS A 171 -31.23 -6.39 22.46
N LEU A 172 -30.37 -5.37 22.42
CA LEU A 172 -30.34 -4.27 23.38
C LEU A 172 -31.26 -3.09 22.97
N GLY A 173 -31.90 -3.15 21.80
CA GLY A 173 -32.75 -2.06 21.29
C GLY A 173 -31.98 -0.78 20.93
N LEU A 174 -30.66 -0.88 20.70
CA LEU A 174 -29.80 0.27 20.42
C LEU A 174 -30.06 0.84 19.03
N LYS A 175 -29.88 2.16 18.90
CA LYS A 175 -30.04 2.90 17.66
C LYS A 175 -28.68 3.40 17.15
N PRO A 176 -28.55 3.67 15.83
CA PRO A 176 -27.36 4.30 15.29
C PRO A 176 -27.05 5.62 16.04
N PRO A 177 -25.82 5.81 16.55
CA PRO A 177 -25.47 7.01 17.29
C PRO A 177 -25.42 8.22 16.35
N ARG A 178 -26.01 9.34 16.76
CA ARG A 178 -25.95 10.60 16.00
C ARG A 178 -24.92 11.55 16.59
N THR A 179 -24.71 11.48 17.90
CA THR A 179 -23.76 12.29 18.65
C THR A 179 -22.72 11.42 19.34
N TRP A 180 -21.60 12.03 19.71
CA TRP A 180 -20.58 11.40 20.55
C TRP A 180 -21.16 10.91 21.89
N ALA A 181 -22.12 11.63 22.46
CA ALA A 181 -22.82 11.18 23.67
C ALA A 181 -23.61 9.88 23.43
N ASP A 182 -24.30 9.76 22.30
CA ASP A 182 -25.00 8.52 21.92
C ASP A 182 -24.02 7.35 21.76
N LEU A 183 -22.85 7.60 21.18
CA LEU A 183 -21.83 6.56 20.99
C LEU A 183 -21.23 6.10 22.33
N VAL A 184 -20.95 7.02 23.25
CA VAL A 184 -20.52 6.66 24.61
C VAL A 184 -21.62 5.88 25.33
N ALA A 185 -22.89 6.26 25.16
CA ALA A 185 -24.02 5.52 25.73
C ALA A 185 -24.15 4.11 25.16
N ASN A 186 -24.00 3.95 23.84
CA ASN A 186 -23.98 2.64 23.18
C ASN A 186 -22.77 1.81 23.67
N ALA A 187 -21.58 2.39 23.77
CA ALA A 187 -20.39 1.71 24.29
C ALA A 187 -20.61 1.22 25.73
N LYS A 188 -21.20 2.07 26.58
CA LYS A 188 -21.59 1.68 27.94
C LYS A 188 -22.59 0.53 27.94
N ALA A 189 -23.62 0.58 27.11
CA ALA A 189 -24.67 -0.45 27.04
C ALA A 189 -24.14 -1.81 26.56
N PHE A 190 -23.17 -1.81 25.64
CA PHE A 190 -22.50 -3.02 25.19
C PHE A 190 -21.50 -3.58 26.21
N THR A 191 -20.99 -2.74 27.12
CA THR A 191 -19.98 -3.16 28.09
C THR A 191 -20.63 -4.05 29.15
N THR A 192 -20.23 -5.32 29.17
CA THR A 192 -20.69 -6.35 30.11
C THR A 192 -19.50 -7.10 30.68
N GLY A 193 -19.72 -8.00 31.64
CA GLY A 193 -18.64 -8.66 32.41
C GLY A 193 -17.58 -9.46 31.60
N GLY A 194 -17.74 -9.60 30.29
CA GLY A 194 -16.73 -10.21 29.41
C GLY A 194 -16.56 -9.54 28.04
N MET A 195 -17.23 -8.41 27.79
CA MET A 195 -17.20 -7.72 26.50
C MET A 195 -17.12 -6.21 26.71
N TYR A 196 -16.21 -5.57 25.98
CA TYR A 196 -16.03 -4.13 25.97
C TYR A 196 -16.95 -3.48 24.93
N GLY A 197 -17.36 -2.25 25.21
CA GLY A 197 -18.25 -1.51 24.32
C GLY A 197 -17.65 -1.21 22.97
N ILE A 198 -16.35 -0.93 22.93
CA ILE A 198 -15.66 -0.49 21.72
C ILE A 198 -14.19 -0.90 21.72
N THR A 199 -13.60 -1.10 20.55
CA THR A 199 -12.16 -1.21 20.36
C THR A 199 -11.67 -0.12 19.42
N ILE A 200 -10.52 0.46 19.76
CA ILE A 200 -9.79 1.43 18.96
C ILE A 200 -8.31 1.05 18.93
N PRO A 201 -7.59 1.33 17.84
CA PRO A 201 -6.15 1.12 17.77
C PRO A 201 -5.42 2.28 18.47
N GLY A 202 -4.42 1.94 19.27
CA GLY A 202 -3.57 2.91 19.96
C GLY A 202 -2.19 3.08 19.33
N ASP A 203 -1.84 2.24 18.35
CA ASP A 203 -0.54 2.30 17.68
C ASP A 203 -0.31 3.62 16.95
N ASN A 204 0.96 4.00 16.82
CA ASN A 204 1.38 5.36 16.45
C ASN A 204 0.69 5.90 15.18
N LEU A 205 0.54 5.09 14.14
CA LEU A 205 -0.09 5.57 12.91
C LEU A 205 -1.60 5.80 13.11
N PHE A 206 -2.31 4.82 13.65
CA PHE A 206 -3.77 4.85 13.68
C PHE A 206 -4.34 5.79 14.74
N ILE A 207 -3.64 6.02 15.86
CA ILE A 207 -4.08 6.99 16.87
C ILE A 207 -4.02 8.44 16.32
N ASN A 208 -3.02 8.75 15.50
CA ASN A 208 -2.91 10.05 14.82
C ASN A 208 -4.04 10.24 13.79
N ILE A 209 -4.36 9.18 13.03
CA ILE A 209 -5.51 9.19 12.11
C ILE A 209 -6.81 9.39 12.88
N LEU A 210 -7.01 8.69 14.00
CA LEU A 210 -8.22 8.78 14.83
C LEU A 210 -8.42 10.21 15.33
N LEU A 211 -7.37 10.82 15.86
CA LEU A 211 -7.43 12.18 16.39
C LEU A 211 -7.82 13.18 15.29
N GLY A 212 -7.22 13.07 14.10
CA GLY A 212 -7.57 13.94 12.97
C GLY A 212 -9.00 13.76 12.49
N GLU A 213 -9.45 12.51 12.41
CA GLU A 213 -10.82 12.16 12.03
C GLU A 213 -11.85 12.72 13.03
N LEU A 214 -11.62 12.51 14.33
CA LEU A 214 -12.51 13.01 15.39
C LEU A 214 -12.51 14.54 15.46
N LEU A 215 -11.33 15.17 15.37
CA LEU A 215 -11.23 16.62 15.39
C LEU A 215 -12.02 17.23 14.22
N LYS A 216 -11.93 16.64 13.03
CA LYS A 216 -12.71 17.05 11.86
C LYS A 216 -14.21 16.85 12.07
N ALA A 217 -14.62 15.71 12.63
CA ALA A 217 -16.02 15.42 12.98
C ALA A 217 -16.58 16.38 14.05
N ASN A 218 -15.71 17.07 14.78
CA ASN A 218 -16.07 18.09 15.75
C ASN A 218 -15.88 19.53 15.22
N GLY A 219 -15.64 19.71 13.91
CA GLY A 219 -15.46 21.03 13.30
C GLY A 219 -14.11 21.70 13.59
N GLY A 220 -13.16 20.98 14.19
CA GLY A 220 -11.81 21.46 14.48
C GLY A 220 -10.83 21.29 13.32
N ILE A 221 -9.64 21.85 13.53
CA ILE A 221 -8.48 21.81 12.64
C ILE A 221 -7.21 21.74 13.48
N PHE A 222 -6.13 21.18 12.96
CA PHE A 222 -4.83 21.19 13.66
C PHE A 222 -4.10 22.53 13.52
N PHE A 223 -4.16 23.12 12.32
CA PHE A 223 -3.50 24.37 11.99
C PHE A 223 -4.46 25.27 11.22
N ASP A 224 -4.45 26.57 11.54
CA ASP A 224 -5.20 27.56 10.77
C ASP A 224 -4.51 27.92 9.44
N ARG A 225 -5.12 28.82 8.66
CA ARG A 225 -4.58 29.26 7.36
C ARG A 225 -3.25 29.99 7.46
N GLN A 226 -2.84 30.42 8.65
CA GLN A 226 -1.56 31.05 8.95
C GLN A 226 -0.57 30.04 9.54
N ASN A 227 -0.85 28.74 9.46
CA ASN A 227 -0.07 27.65 10.04
C ASN A 227 0.09 27.74 11.56
N ARG A 228 -0.83 28.41 12.28
CA ARG A 228 -0.80 28.46 13.74
C ARG A 228 -1.49 27.23 14.33
N PRO A 229 -0.84 26.50 15.27
CA PRO A 229 -1.45 25.33 15.91
C PRO A 229 -2.74 25.70 16.67
N GLN A 230 -3.74 24.83 16.60
CA GLN A 230 -5.05 24.99 17.25
C GLN A 230 -5.26 23.94 18.36
N LEU A 231 -4.17 23.52 19.00
CA LEU A 231 -4.14 22.40 19.96
C LEU A 231 -4.87 22.68 21.29
N SER A 232 -5.20 23.94 21.57
CA SER A 232 -5.99 24.35 22.73
C SER A 232 -7.37 24.90 22.35
N SER A 233 -7.77 24.75 21.09
CA SER A 233 -9.10 25.17 20.63
C SER A 233 -10.20 24.37 21.31
N ARG A 234 -11.39 24.95 21.45
CA ARG A 234 -12.56 24.28 22.03
C ARG A 234 -12.85 22.92 21.35
N PRO A 235 -12.89 22.81 20.00
CA PRO A 235 -13.09 21.51 19.36
C PRO A 235 -12.02 20.47 19.68
N MET A 236 -10.77 20.88 19.89
CA MET A 236 -9.69 19.98 20.30
C MET A 236 -9.90 19.46 21.72
N LEU A 237 -10.20 20.34 22.68
CA LEU A 237 -10.45 19.94 24.07
C LEU A 237 -11.64 18.97 24.17
N GLU A 238 -12.75 19.27 23.49
CA GLU A 238 -13.92 18.40 23.41
C GLU A 238 -13.59 17.04 22.77
N THR A 239 -12.68 17.00 21.80
CA THR A 239 -12.21 15.74 21.17
C THR A 239 -11.42 14.89 22.17
N LEU A 240 -10.51 15.49 22.92
CA LEU A 240 -9.70 14.79 23.92
C LEU A 240 -10.58 14.28 25.09
N GLU A 241 -11.57 15.06 25.51
CA GLU A 241 -12.57 14.65 26.51
C GLU A 241 -13.39 13.45 26.01
N PHE A 242 -13.83 13.48 24.75
CA PHE A 242 -14.53 12.36 24.14
C PHE A 242 -13.68 11.09 24.09
N ILE A 243 -12.41 11.16 23.65
CA ILE A 243 -11.52 10.01 23.64
C ILE A 243 -11.35 9.44 25.05
N ARG A 244 -11.17 10.30 26.07
CA ARG A 244 -11.08 9.90 27.47
C ARG A 244 -12.35 9.16 27.93
N ASP A 245 -13.52 9.65 27.56
CA ASP A 245 -14.78 9.07 28.04
C ASP A 245 -15.17 7.79 27.27
N LEU A 246 -14.84 7.72 25.98
CA LEU A 246 -15.03 6.53 25.15
C LEU A 246 -14.12 5.37 25.57
N THR A 247 -12.84 5.65 25.86
CA THR A 247 -11.83 4.63 26.18
C THR A 247 -12.05 3.93 27.52
N ARG A 248 -12.91 4.47 28.40
CA ARG A 248 -13.42 3.75 29.59
C ARG A 248 -14.13 2.44 29.25
N TYR A 249 -14.62 2.32 28.02
CA TYR A 249 -15.32 1.15 27.50
C TYR A 249 -14.49 0.38 26.46
N ALA A 250 -13.18 0.64 26.39
CA ALA A 250 -12.23 -0.10 25.58
C ALA A 250 -11.48 -1.17 26.40
N PRO A 251 -10.96 -2.24 25.77
CA PRO A 251 -10.19 -3.22 26.51
C PRO A 251 -8.91 -2.60 27.10
N PRO A 252 -8.46 -3.03 28.29
CA PRO A 252 -7.23 -2.55 28.92
C PRO A 252 -6.02 -2.66 27.99
N GLY A 253 -5.14 -1.66 28.04
CA GLY A 253 -3.96 -1.60 27.18
C GLY A 253 -4.26 -1.23 25.72
N TRP A 254 -5.44 -0.63 25.46
CA TRP A 254 -5.83 -0.21 24.11
C TRP A 254 -4.80 0.68 23.43
N GLU A 255 -4.01 1.41 24.20
CA GLU A 255 -2.90 2.26 23.75
C GLU A 255 -1.84 1.47 22.97
N GLY A 256 -1.69 0.17 23.25
CA GLY A 256 -0.78 -0.72 22.55
C GLY A 256 -1.42 -1.58 21.47
N HIS A 257 -2.75 -1.58 21.34
CA HIS A 257 -3.42 -2.41 20.34
C HIS A 257 -3.12 -1.90 18.93
N GLY A 258 -2.62 -2.80 18.08
CA GLY A 258 -2.45 -2.52 16.66
C GLY A 258 -3.77 -2.60 15.88
N TYR A 259 -3.82 -1.97 14.72
CA TYR A 259 -4.98 -2.03 13.82
C TYR A 259 -5.58 -3.42 13.61
N LEU A 260 -4.78 -4.44 13.27
CA LEU A 260 -5.32 -5.79 13.04
C LEU A 260 -5.87 -6.45 14.31
N GLU A 261 -5.31 -6.13 15.47
CA GLU A 261 -5.80 -6.62 16.76
C GLU A 261 -7.22 -6.11 17.06
N THR A 262 -7.55 -4.90 16.62
CA THR A 262 -8.92 -4.37 16.82
C THR A 262 -9.98 -5.16 16.03
N PHE A 263 -9.63 -5.73 14.88
CA PHE A 263 -10.51 -6.71 14.22
C PHE A 263 -10.65 -7.98 15.03
N THR A 264 -9.53 -8.51 15.56
CA THR A 264 -9.54 -9.68 16.46
C THR A 264 -10.41 -9.45 17.68
N ASN A 265 -10.35 -8.27 18.29
CA ASN A 265 -11.20 -7.91 19.41
C ASN A 265 -12.69 -7.93 19.03
N LEU A 266 -13.04 -7.46 17.83
CA LEU A 266 -14.42 -7.44 17.35
C LEU A 266 -14.95 -8.84 17.03
N TYR A 267 -14.32 -9.57 16.10
CA TYR A 267 -14.81 -10.90 15.70
C TYR A 267 -14.57 -11.97 16.78
N GLY A 268 -13.56 -11.79 17.63
CA GLY A 268 -13.27 -12.61 18.80
C GLY A 268 -14.15 -12.31 20.01
N GLN A 269 -15.16 -11.45 19.86
CA GLN A 269 -16.17 -11.14 20.88
C GLN A 269 -15.63 -10.43 22.14
N LYS A 270 -14.43 -9.85 22.07
CA LYS A 270 -13.86 -9.01 23.14
C LYS A 270 -14.45 -7.60 23.15
N ALA A 271 -14.86 -7.08 21.99
CA ALA A 271 -15.50 -5.78 21.83
C ALA A 271 -16.73 -5.83 20.91
N ALA A 272 -17.72 -4.98 21.17
CA ALA A 272 -18.97 -4.93 20.40
C ALA A 272 -18.96 -3.94 19.23
N MET A 273 -18.10 -2.91 19.29
CA MET A 273 -17.95 -1.89 18.24
C MET A 273 -16.48 -1.66 17.91
N MET A 274 -16.21 -1.15 16.71
CA MET A 274 -14.88 -0.75 16.25
C MET A 274 -14.99 0.59 15.51
N TYR A 275 -14.31 1.62 16.01
CA TYR A 275 -14.44 2.98 15.44
C TYR A 275 -13.67 3.17 14.12
N GLN A 276 -12.52 2.52 13.97
CA GLN A 276 -11.66 2.61 12.78
C GLN A 276 -11.66 1.31 11.98
N GLY A 277 -12.85 0.78 11.68
CA GLY A 277 -13.02 -0.37 10.80
C GLY A 277 -12.91 0.04 9.34
N TYR A 278 -12.06 -0.58 8.51
CA TYR A 278 -12.08 -0.33 7.07
C TYR A 278 -12.75 -1.48 6.34
N GLY A 279 -13.29 -1.22 5.14
CA GLY A 279 -13.98 -2.24 4.33
C GLY A 279 -13.13 -3.50 4.05
N ARG A 280 -11.80 -3.35 3.92
CA ARG A 280 -10.85 -4.48 3.84
C ARG A 280 -10.94 -5.47 5.01
N GLY A 281 -11.47 -4.99 6.14
CA GLY A 281 -11.70 -5.75 7.35
C GLY A 281 -12.86 -6.75 7.27
N ALA A 282 -13.77 -6.62 6.30
CA ALA A 282 -14.84 -7.60 6.08
C ALA A 282 -14.26 -9.01 5.87
N GLY A 283 -13.21 -9.13 5.05
CA GLY A 283 -12.52 -10.41 4.83
C GLY A 283 -11.78 -10.95 6.07
N LEU A 284 -11.41 -10.08 7.02
CA LEU A 284 -10.84 -10.53 8.31
C LEU A 284 -11.93 -11.10 9.21
N ILE A 285 -13.11 -10.48 9.24
CA ILE A 285 -14.27 -10.98 9.96
C ILE A 285 -14.72 -12.32 9.37
N GLU A 286 -14.85 -12.43 8.06
CA GLU A 286 -15.26 -13.67 7.38
C GLU A 286 -14.33 -14.86 7.70
N LYS A 287 -13.03 -14.61 7.82
CA LYS A 287 -12.02 -15.64 8.11
C LYS A 287 -11.85 -15.92 9.60
N GLY A 288 -11.94 -14.88 10.43
CA GLY A 288 -11.58 -14.92 11.85
C GLY A 288 -12.77 -15.15 12.79
N ALA A 289 -13.99 -14.80 12.37
CA ALA A 289 -15.18 -15.03 13.18
C ALA A 289 -15.54 -16.52 13.23
N LEU A 290 -16.33 -16.91 14.24
CA LEU A 290 -16.98 -18.22 14.23
C LEU A 290 -17.83 -18.36 12.96
N PRO A 291 -17.95 -19.57 12.36
CA PRO A 291 -18.73 -19.77 11.14
C PRO A 291 -20.19 -19.29 11.25
N SER A 292 -20.79 -19.38 12.44
CA SER A 292 -22.13 -18.88 12.71
C SER A 292 -22.25 -17.35 12.72
N MET A 293 -21.13 -16.64 12.89
CA MET A 293 -21.05 -15.18 12.98
C MET A 293 -20.52 -14.52 11.71
N ALA A 294 -19.86 -15.25 10.81
CA ALA A 294 -19.27 -14.74 9.57
C ALA A 294 -20.35 -14.39 8.51
N ASN A 295 -21.29 -13.49 8.83
CA ASN A 295 -22.40 -13.10 7.98
C ASN A 295 -22.94 -11.69 8.35
N ALA A 296 -23.82 -11.17 7.48
CA ALA A 296 -24.45 -9.85 7.61
C ALA A 296 -25.51 -9.74 8.73
N GLU A 297 -25.81 -10.81 9.45
CA GLU A 297 -26.70 -10.75 10.61
C GLU A 297 -25.96 -10.35 11.90
N HIS A 298 -24.65 -10.55 11.95
CA HIS A 298 -23.85 -10.27 13.15
C HIS A 298 -23.06 -8.98 13.08
N PHE A 299 -22.65 -8.54 11.89
CA PHE A 299 -21.85 -7.33 11.72
C PHE A 299 -22.49 -6.39 10.71
N ASP A 300 -22.49 -5.11 11.04
CA ASP A 300 -22.98 -4.05 10.17
C ASP A 300 -22.24 -2.74 10.49
N VAL A 301 -22.54 -1.67 9.76
CA VAL A 301 -21.89 -0.36 9.88
C VAL A 301 -22.89 0.72 10.26
N TRP A 302 -22.50 1.54 11.24
CA TRP A 302 -23.19 2.79 11.52
C TRP A 302 -22.46 3.96 10.87
N VAL A 303 -23.22 4.98 10.49
CA VAL A 303 -22.64 6.29 10.16
C VAL A 303 -22.00 6.84 11.43
N LYS A 304 -20.80 7.41 11.30
CA LYS A 304 -20.09 7.99 12.43
C LYS A 304 -20.82 9.21 12.98
N PRO A 305 -20.92 9.33 14.30
CA PRO A 305 -21.57 10.47 14.93
C PRO A 305 -20.72 11.74 14.87
N VAL A 306 -21.35 12.88 15.11
CA VAL A 306 -20.67 14.18 15.22
C VAL A 306 -20.34 14.52 16.68
N GLY A 307 -19.29 15.32 16.84
CA GLY A 307 -18.96 15.94 18.12
C GLY A 307 -19.85 17.16 18.42
N PRO A 308 -19.80 17.71 19.65
CA PRO A 308 -20.66 18.81 20.09
C PRO A 308 -20.50 20.12 19.30
N SER A 309 -19.32 20.37 18.70
CA SER A 309 -19.04 21.50 17.81
C SER A 309 -19.18 21.15 16.33
N GLY A 310 -19.38 19.86 16.01
CA GLY A 310 -19.51 19.33 14.66
C GLY A 310 -20.90 19.53 14.05
N ARG A 311 -20.97 19.50 12.72
CA ARG A 311 -22.23 19.57 11.95
C ARG A 311 -22.42 18.40 10.99
N GLU A 312 -21.33 17.78 10.58
CA GLU A 312 -21.32 16.68 9.61
C GLU A 312 -20.35 15.60 10.08
N PRO A 313 -20.65 14.32 9.84
CA PRO A 313 -19.72 13.24 10.08
C PRO A 313 -18.40 13.45 9.32
N ALA A 314 -17.32 12.93 9.86
CA ALA A 314 -16.06 12.80 9.14
C ALA A 314 -15.62 11.35 9.14
N ALA A 315 -15.01 10.94 8.04
CA ALA A 315 -14.35 9.65 7.92
C ALA A 315 -13.00 9.85 7.24
N GLN A 316 -11.98 9.14 7.72
CA GLN A 316 -10.71 9.06 7.01
C GLN A 316 -10.93 8.35 5.67
N VAL A 317 -10.31 8.89 4.61
CA VAL A 317 -10.11 8.17 3.35
C VAL A 317 -8.69 7.59 3.39
N ASP A 318 -8.59 6.27 3.21
CA ASP A 318 -7.33 5.52 3.09
C ASP A 318 -7.05 5.28 1.60
#